data_AF-A0A3D4UTK0-F1
#
_entry.id   AF-A0A3D4UTK0-F1
#
_cell.length_a   1.000
_cell.length_b   1.000
_cell.length_c   1.000
_cell.angle_alpha   90.00
_cell.angle_beta   90.00
_cell.angle_gamma   90.00
#
_symmetry.space_group_name_H-M   'P 1'
#
loop_
_entity.id
_entity.type
_entity.pdbx_description
1 polymer ?
#
loop_
_entity_poly.entity_id
_entity_poly.type
_entity_poly.pdbx_seq_one_letter_code
_entity_poly.pdbx_strand_id
1 'polypeptide(L)'
;MGKGSISLKGKRQRPWLEISRYEIDRTYLDHQLRVLKQYHDGPIDYVWDRLPTDGFYDKERFRFQGELLWRVYELLYPKDKKAISREVLNIAGLKGATALWIDQGRVIGKKGSIRGRFSENDYIELESWFNDLDIPAKIHRNNVGIVQLSF
;
A
#
# COMPACT_ATOMS: atom_id res chain seq x y z
N MET A 1 1.01 -2.89 1.16
CA MET A 1 0.01 -2.48 2.17
C MET A 1 -0.61 -1.11 1.84
N GLY A 2 0.17 -0.05 1.61
CA GLY A 2 -0.35 1.29 1.26
C GLY A 2 -0.76 1.51 -0.20
N LYS A 3 -0.38 2.65 -0.79
CA LYS A 3 -0.78 3.14 -2.13
C LYS A 3 -0.11 2.40 -3.31
N GLY A 4 0.92 1.59 -3.06
CA GLY A 4 1.52 0.72 -4.08
C GLY A 4 0.60 -0.44 -4.47
N SER A 5 0.67 -0.85 -5.74
CA SER A 5 -0.02 -2.02 -6.28
C SER A 5 0.99 -2.99 -6.91
N ILE A 6 0.74 -4.29 -6.77
CA ILE A 6 1.46 -5.30 -7.55
C ILE A 6 0.48 -5.90 -8.55
N SER A 7 0.87 -5.99 -9.81
CA SER A 7 0.05 -6.54 -10.88
C SER A 7 0.87 -7.41 -11.80
N LEU A 8 0.27 -8.48 -12.31
CA LEU A 8 0.89 -9.34 -13.31
C LEU A 8 0.76 -8.67 -14.68
N LYS A 9 1.87 -8.51 -15.40
CA LYS A 9 1.91 -7.86 -16.72
C LYS A 9 2.66 -8.69 -17.76
N GLY A 10 2.30 -8.47 -19.02
CA GLY A 10 2.90 -9.11 -20.19
C GLY A 10 2.50 -10.57 -20.38
N LYS A 11 2.95 -11.17 -21.51
CA LYS A 11 2.58 -12.55 -21.88
C LYS A 11 3.01 -13.60 -20.84
N ARG A 12 4.09 -13.32 -20.10
CA ARG A 12 4.64 -14.20 -19.06
C ARG A 12 4.07 -13.94 -17.67
N GLN A 13 3.08 -13.04 -17.54
CA GLN A 13 2.44 -12.70 -16.26
C GLN A 13 3.45 -12.41 -15.14
N ARG A 14 4.49 -11.62 -15.44
CA ARG A 14 5.49 -11.27 -14.44
C ARG A 14 4.94 -10.20 -13.51
N PRO A 15 5.18 -10.27 -12.20
CA PRO A 15 4.72 -9.25 -11.27
C PRO A 15 5.50 -7.95 -11.46
N TRP A 16 4.77 -6.84 -11.45
CA TRP A 16 5.30 -5.48 -11.46
C TRP A 16 4.74 -4.72 -10.27
N LEU A 17 5.63 -4.11 -9.49
CA LEU A 17 5.27 -3.18 -8.44
C LEU A 17 5.11 -1.80 -9.08
N GLU A 18 3.92 -1.23 -8.95
CA GLU A 18 3.59 0.09 -9.42
C GLU A 18 3.34 1.01 -8.22
N ILE A 19 4.05 2.12 -8.17
CA ILE A 19 3.82 3.17 -7.18
C ILE A 19 3.63 4.47 -7.94
N SER A 20 2.50 5.13 -7.69
CA SER A 20 2.22 6.46 -8.22
C SER A 20 1.91 7.43 -7.08
N ARG A 21 2.40 8.66 -7.23
CA ARG A 21 2.18 9.77 -6.30
C ARG A 21 2.00 11.05 -7.08
N TYR A 22 1.36 12.05 -6.47
CA TYR A 22 1.34 13.38 -7.07
C TYR A 22 2.76 13.95 -7.11
N GLU A 23 3.05 14.84 -8.05
CA GLU A 23 4.39 15.44 -8.20
C GLU A 23 4.86 16.17 -6.92
N ILE A 24 3.94 16.69 -6.10
CA ILE A 24 4.25 17.27 -4.78
C ILE A 24 4.85 16.27 -3.79
N ASP A 25 4.57 14.97 -3.97
CA ASP A 25 5.06 13.87 -3.14
C ASP A 25 6.25 13.15 -3.79
N ARG A 26 6.86 13.73 -4.84
CA ARG A 26 7.94 13.11 -5.61
C ARG A 26 9.12 12.69 -4.74
N THR A 27 9.50 13.50 -3.74
CA THR A 27 10.59 13.17 -2.81
C THR A 27 10.38 11.83 -2.11
N TYR A 28 9.14 11.53 -1.72
CA TYR A 28 8.83 10.24 -1.10
C TYR A 28 8.84 9.10 -2.13
N LEU A 29 8.40 9.36 -3.36
CA LEU A 29 8.49 8.40 -4.46
C LEU A 29 9.96 8.05 -4.79
N ASP A 30 10.84 9.05 -4.87
CA ASP A 30 12.28 8.87 -5.07
C ASP A 30 12.92 8.08 -3.93
N HIS A 31 12.53 8.38 -2.68
CA HIS A 31 12.94 7.63 -1.51
C HIS A 31 12.53 6.15 -1.62
N GLN A 32 11.29 5.86 -2.03
CA GLN A 32 10.80 4.49 -2.20
C GLN A 32 11.59 3.73 -3.27
N LEU A 33 11.87 4.35 -4.42
CA LEU A 33 12.69 3.73 -5.46
C LEU A 33 14.12 3.46 -4.97
N ARG A 34 14.73 4.42 -4.27
CA ARG A 34 16.08 4.26 -3.71
C ARG A 34 16.14 3.08 -2.74
N VAL A 35 15.16 2.97 -1.84
CA VAL A 35 15.07 1.85 -0.89
C VAL A 35 14.90 0.52 -1.63
N LEU A 36 14.03 0.45 -2.65
CA LEU A 36 13.87 -0.76 -3.45
C LEU A 36 15.18 -1.19 -4.12
N LYS A 37 15.92 -0.24 -4.71
CA LYS A 37 17.23 -0.50 -5.33
C LYS A 37 18.27 -0.98 -4.31
N GLN A 38 18.23 -0.44 -3.10
CA GLN A 38 19.21 -0.76 -2.06
C GLN A 38 19.01 -2.16 -1.46
N TYR A 39 17.76 -2.59 -1.27
CA TYR A 39 17.43 -3.86 -0.61
C TYR A 39 17.08 -5.00 -1.59
N HIS A 40 17.04 -4.73 -2.89
CA HIS A 40 16.82 -5.76 -3.89
C HIS A 40 18.15 -6.39 -4.31
N ASP A 41 18.23 -7.71 -4.14
CA ASP A 41 19.35 -8.50 -4.64
C ASP A 41 19.10 -8.95 -6.07
N GLY A 42 20.08 -8.71 -6.95
CA GLY A 42 20.06 -9.16 -8.35
C GLY A 42 19.56 -8.10 -9.34
N PRO A 43 19.28 -8.51 -10.58
CA PRO A 43 18.90 -7.58 -11.64
C PRO A 43 17.54 -6.94 -11.38
N ILE A 44 17.44 -5.66 -11.72
CA ILE A 44 16.21 -4.86 -11.62
C ILE A 44 15.87 -4.27 -12.98
N ASP A 45 14.57 -4.21 -13.26
CA ASP A 45 14.01 -3.40 -14.33
C ASP A 45 13.11 -2.34 -13.70
N TYR A 46 13.23 -1.09 -14.13
CA TYR A 46 12.26 -0.09 -13.75
C TYR A 46 11.99 0.92 -14.87
N VAL A 47 10.76 1.42 -14.88
CA VAL A 47 10.28 2.45 -15.80
C VAL A 47 9.70 3.58 -14.98
N TRP A 48 10.04 4.82 -15.32
CA TRP A 48 9.50 6.02 -14.68
C TRP A 48 8.75 6.84 -15.73
N ASP A 49 7.51 7.22 -15.42
CA ASP A 49 6.65 7.98 -16.32
C ASP A 49 5.74 8.95 -15.56
N ARG A 50 5.37 10.05 -16.22
CA ARG A 50 4.43 11.05 -15.73
C ARG A 50 3.04 10.74 -16.28
N LEU A 51 2.04 10.70 -15.40
CA LEU A 51 0.64 10.46 -15.71
C LEU A 51 -0.11 11.78 -15.62
N PRO A 52 -0.71 12.27 -16.72
CA PRO A 52 -1.54 13.46 -16.68
C PRO A 52 -2.75 13.23 -15.77
N THR A 53 -3.13 14.24 -15.00
CA THR A 53 -4.41 14.22 -14.28
C THR A 53 -5.27 15.42 -14.65
N ASP A 54 -6.57 15.34 -14.39
CA ASP A 54 -7.50 16.46 -14.62
C ASP A 54 -7.35 17.59 -13.58
N GLY A 55 -6.44 17.43 -12.61
CA GLY A 55 -6.17 18.41 -11.55
C GLY A 55 -4.93 19.26 -11.82
N PHE A 56 -4.59 20.10 -10.84
CA PHE A 56 -3.44 21.01 -10.94
C PHE A 56 -2.09 20.30 -10.94
N TYR A 57 -2.03 19.10 -10.37
CA TYR A 57 -0.80 18.33 -10.19
C TYR A 57 -0.86 17.01 -10.94
N ASP A 58 0.14 16.74 -11.77
CA ASP A 58 0.30 15.43 -12.39
C ASP A 58 0.77 14.38 -11.38
N LYS A 59 0.69 13.11 -11.78
CA LYS A 59 1.26 12.01 -11.01
C LYS A 59 2.58 11.56 -11.61
N GLU A 60 3.56 11.38 -10.75
CA GLU A 60 4.77 10.62 -11.06
C GLU A 60 4.51 9.15 -10.74
N ARG A 61 4.91 8.26 -11.64
CA ARG A 61 4.77 6.81 -11.47
C ARG A 61 6.09 6.14 -11.78
N PHE A 62 6.48 5.19 -10.93
CA PHE A 62 7.43 4.18 -11.34
C PHE A 62 6.82 2.79 -11.30
N ARG A 63 7.32 1.94 -12.20
CA ARG A 63 7.05 0.51 -12.26
C ARG A 63 8.38 -0.20 -12.05
N PHE A 64 8.42 -1.11 -11.08
CA PHE A 64 9.60 -1.84 -10.67
C PHE A 64 9.36 -3.34 -10.83
N GLN A 65 10.34 -4.03 -11.37
CA GLN A 65 10.40 -5.48 -11.44
C GLN A 65 11.75 -5.96 -10.92
N GLY A 66 11.71 -7.01 -10.12
CA GLY A 66 12.88 -7.71 -9.61
C GLY A 66 12.59 -9.20 -9.51
N GLU A 67 13.63 -10.02 -9.46
CA GLU A 67 13.53 -11.49 -9.49
C GLU A 67 12.63 -12.07 -8.41
N LEU A 68 12.65 -11.54 -7.18
CA LEU A 68 11.90 -12.06 -6.03
C LEU A 68 10.52 -11.44 -5.83
N LEU A 69 10.09 -10.54 -6.72
CA LEU A 69 8.83 -9.81 -6.56
C LEU A 69 7.59 -10.73 -6.63
N TRP A 70 7.71 -11.92 -7.24
CA TRP A 70 6.64 -12.92 -7.27
C TRP A 70 6.32 -13.47 -5.88
N ARG A 71 7.30 -13.61 -4.99
CA ARG A 71 7.05 -14.05 -3.61
C ARG A 71 6.23 -13.02 -2.84
N VAL A 72 6.54 -11.74 -3.05
CA VAL A 72 5.77 -10.64 -2.47
C VAL A 72 4.34 -10.63 -3.02
N TYR A 73 4.18 -10.93 -4.31
CA TYR A 73 2.87 -11.06 -4.93
C TYR A 73 2.06 -12.20 -4.30
N GLU A 74 2.62 -13.40 -4.21
CA GLU A 74 1.94 -14.57 -3.62
C GLU A 74 1.50 -14.33 -2.17
N LEU A 75 2.34 -13.66 -1.37
CA LEU A 75 2.01 -13.30 0.01
C LEU A 75 0.90 -12.27 0.11
N LEU A 76 0.90 -11.26 -0.76
CA LEU A 76 -0.07 -10.16 -0.71
C LEU A 76 -1.38 -10.47 -1.44
N TYR A 77 -1.38 -11.43 -2.37
CA TYR A 77 -2.50 -11.74 -3.25
C TYR A 77 -2.89 -13.22 -3.20
N PRO A 78 -3.22 -13.78 -2.02
CA PRO A 78 -3.76 -15.13 -1.96
C PRO A 78 -5.03 -15.25 -2.81
N LYS A 79 -5.05 -16.19 -3.76
CA LYS A 79 -6.14 -16.36 -4.74
C LYS A 79 -6.44 -15.06 -5.53
N ASP A 80 -5.39 -14.33 -5.89
CA ASP A 80 -5.43 -13.06 -6.64
C ASP A 80 -6.18 -11.91 -5.95
N LYS A 81 -6.46 -12.05 -4.64
CA LYS A 81 -7.13 -11.01 -3.84
C LYS A 81 -6.14 -10.38 -2.88
N LYS A 82 -6.01 -9.05 -2.95
CA LYS A 82 -5.17 -8.30 -2.03
C LYS A 82 -5.63 -8.54 -0.60
N ALA A 83 -4.73 -8.99 0.27
CA ALA A 83 -4.97 -9.21 1.69
C ALA A 83 -3.80 -8.68 2.52
N ILE A 84 -4.10 -8.25 3.75
CA ILE A 84 -3.12 -7.90 4.78
C ILE A 84 -3.27 -8.95 5.87
N SER A 85 -2.56 -10.07 5.73
CA SER A 85 -2.53 -11.11 6.76
C SER A 85 -1.56 -10.76 7.89
N ARG A 86 -1.68 -11.50 9.00
CA ARG A 86 -0.71 -11.44 10.09
C ARG A 86 0.72 -11.69 9.64
N GLU A 87 0.96 -12.64 8.74
CA GLU A 87 2.32 -12.92 8.27
C GLU A 87 2.91 -11.74 7.50
N VAL A 88 2.10 -11.09 6.64
CA VAL A 88 2.51 -9.89 5.92
C VAL A 88 2.90 -8.78 6.91
N LEU A 89 2.12 -8.58 7.96
CA LEU A 89 2.39 -7.58 8.99
C LEU A 89 3.67 -7.89 9.77
N ASN A 90 3.88 -9.14 10.15
CA ASN A 90 5.09 -9.58 10.84
C ASN A 90 6.35 -9.42 9.97
N ILE A 91 6.27 -9.74 8.67
CA ILE A 91 7.38 -9.57 7.72
C ILE A 91 7.68 -8.08 7.50
N ALA A 92 6.65 -7.26 7.30
CA ALA A 92 6.83 -5.85 7.00
C ALA A 92 7.24 -5.04 8.24
N GLY A 93 6.82 -5.48 9.43
CA GLY A 93 7.16 -4.89 10.71
C GLY A 93 6.73 -3.43 10.83
N LEU A 94 7.36 -2.72 11.78
CA LEU A 94 7.13 -1.29 12.00
C LEU A 94 7.45 -0.45 10.76
N LYS A 95 8.45 -0.81 9.95
CA LYS A 95 8.77 -0.09 8.70
C LYS A 95 7.59 -0.13 7.73
N GLY A 96 6.97 -1.30 7.58
CA GLY A 96 5.75 -1.47 6.80
C GLY A 96 4.57 -0.68 7.35
N ALA A 97 4.39 -0.68 8.67
CA ALA A 97 3.34 0.09 9.33
C ALA A 97 3.54 1.60 9.18
N THR A 98 4.77 2.10 9.27
CA THR A 98 5.10 3.51 9.00
C THR A 98 4.81 3.87 7.55
N ALA A 99 5.19 3.04 6.59
CA ALA A 99 4.87 3.27 5.18
C ALA A 99 3.34 3.29 4.94
N LEU A 100 2.60 2.40 5.61
CA LEU A 100 1.14 2.37 5.58
C LEU A 100 0.55 3.65 6.20
N TRP A 101 1.10 4.13 7.31
CA TRP A 101 0.70 5.38 7.96
C TRP A 101 0.93 6.59 7.05
N ILE A 102 2.08 6.69 6.38
CA ILE A 102 2.34 7.78 5.43
C ILE A 102 1.31 7.75 4.28
N ASP A 103 0.90 6.56 3.84
CA ASP A 103 0.00 6.41 2.71
C ASP A 103 -1.49 6.63 3.04
N GLN A 104 -1.93 6.20 4.23
CA GLN A 104 -3.35 6.08 4.61
C GLN A 104 -3.68 6.66 5.99
N GLY A 105 -2.66 7.10 6.73
CA GLY A 105 -2.78 7.67 8.05
C GLY A 105 -3.36 9.09 8.01
N ARG A 106 -4.12 9.42 9.06
CA ARG A 106 -4.72 10.73 9.28
C ARG A 106 -4.73 11.02 10.78
N VAL A 107 -4.55 12.29 11.11
CA VAL A 107 -4.73 12.78 12.49
C VAL A 107 -6.07 13.50 12.57
N ILE A 108 -6.93 13.09 13.50
CA ILE A 108 -8.24 13.69 13.78
C ILE A 108 -8.24 14.10 15.26
N GLY A 109 -8.11 15.39 15.52
CA GLY A 109 -7.94 15.91 16.88
C GLY A 109 -6.67 15.33 17.53
N LYS A 110 -6.83 14.60 18.64
CA LYS A 110 -5.74 13.92 19.36
C LYS A 110 -5.55 12.45 18.97
N LYS A 111 -6.29 11.95 17.99
CA LYS A 111 -6.27 10.52 17.61
C LYS A 111 -5.72 10.32 16.21
N GLY A 112 -4.94 9.26 16.04
CA GLY A 112 -4.54 8.77 14.73
C GLY A 112 -5.56 7.79 14.16
N SER A 113 -5.69 7.73 12.84
CA SER A 113 -6.54 6.76 12.14
C SER A 113 -5.91 6.34 10.83
N ILE A 114 -5.99 5.05 10.49
CA ILE A 114 -5.62 4.52 9.18
C ILE A 114 -6.91 4.27 8.41
N ARG A 115 -7.07 4.90 7.24
CA ARG A 115 -8.28 4.75 6.43
C ARG A 115 -7.90 4.38 4.99
N GLY A 116 -8.27 3.16 4.58
CA GLY A 116 -8.04 2.66 3.22
C GLY A 116 -9.19 1.81 2.68
N ARG A 117 -9.04 1.32 1.45
CA ARG A 117 -9.95 0.33 0.85
C ARG A 117 -9.50 -1.09 1.24
N PHE A 118 -9.55 -1.38 2.53
CA PHE A 118 -9.23 -2.69 3.10
C PHE A 118 -10.52 -3.44 3.42
N SER A 119 -10.46 -4.77 3.40
CA SER A 119 -11.56 -5.60 3.88
C SER A 119 -11.71 -5.48 5.40
N GLU A 120 -12.86 -5.89 5.95
CA GLU A 120 -13.04 -5.92 7.40
C GLU A 120 -11.99 -6.82 8.08
N ASN A 121 -11.69 -7.98 7.49
CA ASN A 121 -10.66 -8.88 7.99
C ASN A 121 -9.28 -8.22 8.03
N ASP A 122 -8.89 -7.46 7.00
CA ASP A 122 -7.61 -6.74 7.01
C ASP A 122 -7.53 -5.73 8.17
N TYR A 123 -8.65 -5.08 8.52
CA TYR A 123 -8.70 -4.18 9.66
C TYR A 123 -8.59 -4.92 11.00
N ILE A 124 -9.16 -6.13 11.10
CA ILE A 124 -9.03 -7.01 12.27
C ILE A 124 -7.57 -7.45 12.46
N GLU A 125 -6.90 -7.85 11.38
CA GLU A 125 -5.49 -8.22 11.41
C GLU A 125 -4.60 -7.04 11.84
N LEU A 126 -4.88 -5.84 11.32
CA LEU A 126 -4.17 -4.62 11.72
C LEU A 126 -4.41 -4.26 13.20
N GLU A 127 -5.65 -4.29 13.67
CA GLU A 127 -6.01 -4.02 15.08
C GLU A 127 -5.29 -4.98 16.02
N SER A 128 -5.38 -6.29 15.75
CA SER A 128 -4.69 -7.32 16.54
C SER A 128 -3.18 -7.09 16.55
N TRP A 129 -2.58 -6.81 15.38
CA TRP A 129 -1.13 -6.62 15.27
C TRP A 129 -0.61 -5.38 15.99
N PHE A 130 -1.34 -4.25 15.94
CA PHE A 130 -0.96 -3.06 16.70
C PHE A 130 -1.07 -3.28 18.21
N ASN A 131 -2.12 -3.97 18.67
CA ASN A 131 -2.31 -4.24 20.09
C ASN A 131 -1.23 -5.19 20.64
N ASP A 132 -0.76 -6.15 19.86
CA ASP A 132 0.37 -7.02 20.25
C ASP A 132 1.72 -6.28 20.34
N LEU A 133 1.79 -5.07 19.78
CA LEU A 133 2.94 -4.17 19.89
C LEU A 133 2.75 -3.10 20.97
N ASP A 134 1.76 -3.27 21.84
CA ASP A 134 1.38 -2.29 22.87
C ASP A 134 1.00 -0.90 22.30
N ILE A 135 0.52 -0.86 21.05
CA ILE A 135 -0.01 0.34 20.40
C ILE A 135 -1.54 0.23 20.42
N PRO A 136 -2.26 0.94 21.34
CA PRO A 136 -3.70 0.78 21.47
C PRO A 136 -4.43 1.14 20.18
N ALA A 137 -5.01 0.12 19.54
CA ALA A 137 -5.75 0.24 18.30
C ALA A 137 -7.17 -0.30 18.49
N LYS A 138 -8.15 0.37 17.86
CA LYS A 138 -9.54 -0.08 17.83
C LYS A 138 -10.17 0.15 16.48
N ILE A 139 -10.88 -0.84 15.94
CA ILE A 139 -11.67 -0.64 14.72
C ILE A 139 -12.86 0.27 15.02
N HIS A 140 -12.97 1.34 14.23
CA HIS A 140 -14.13 2.23 14.28
C HIS A 140 -15.12 1.86 13.17
N ARG A 141 -16.17 1.12 13.53
CA ARG A 141 -17.27 0.78 12.62
C ARG A 141 -18.26 1.94 12.55
N ASN A 142 -18.05 2.88 11.62
CA ASN A 142 -19.12 3.81 11.26
C ASN A 142 -20.03 3.14 10.22
N ASN A 143 -21.18 2.65 10.69
CA ASN A 143 -22.31 2.23 9.85
C ASN A 143 -22.82 3.44 9.06
N VAL A 144 -22.47 3.56 7.78
CA VAL A 144 -23.11 4.54 6.89
C VAL A 144 -23.36 3.89 5.54
N GLY A 145 -24.31 2.95 5.53
CA GLY A 145 -25.18 2.79 4.37
C GLY A 145 -26.13 3.97 4.34
N ILE A 146 -25.75 5.08 3.70
CA ILE A 146 -26.72 6.09 3.29
C ILE A 146 -27.00 5.81 1.81
N VAL A 147 -28.05 5.05 1.58
CA VAL A 147 -28.81 5.10 0.35
C VAL A 147 -29.91 6.13 0.60
N GLN A 148 -29.72 7.35 0.10
CA GLN A 148 -30.82 8.32 0.00
C GLN A 148 -31.63 7.96 -1.24
N LEU A 149 -32.84 7.41 -1.04
CA LEU A 149 -33.88 7.38 -2.05
C LEU A 149 -34.85 8.51 -1.72
N SER A 150 -34.84 9.55 -2.55
CA SER A 150 -35.86 10.60 -2.57
C SER A 150 -36.95 10.21 -3.56
N PHE A 151 -38.20 10.21 -3.11
CA PHE A 151 -39.37 10.41 -3.95
C PHE A 151 -39.87 11.83 -3.75
#